data_AF-A0A3C0N0A7-F1
#
_entry.id   AF-A0A3C0N0A7-F1
#
_cell.length_a   1.000
_cell.length_b   1.000
_cell.length_c   1.000
_cell.angle_alpha   90.00
_cell.angle_beta   90.00
_cell.angle_gamma   90.00
#
_symmetry.space_group_name_H-M   'P 1'
#
loop_
_entity.id
_entity.type
_entity.pdbx_description
1 polymer ?
#
loop_
_entity_poly.entity_id
_entity_poly.type
_entity_poly.pdbx_seq_one_letter_code
_entity_poly.pdbx_strand_id
1 'polypeptide(L)' 'KMIASASLDKTVKLWRVDGTLLKTLNGHSRGVIGINFSPDGKMIAS' A
#
# COMPACT_ATOMS: atom_id res chain seq x y z
N LYS A 1 12.66 -4.00 -4.94
CA LYS A 1 11.44 -3.38 -5.54
C LYS A 1 10.22 -3.97 -4.85
N MET A 2 9.27 -3.12 -4.49
CA MET A 2 8.04 -3.50 -3.81
C MET A 2 6.88 -2.81 -4.54
N ILE A 3 5.73 -3.47 -4.61
CA ILE A 3 4.51 -2.91 -5.17
C ILE A 3 3.60 -2.58 -4.00
N ALA A 4 2.86 -1.48 -4.10
CA ALA A 4 1.80 -1.17 -3.17
C ALA A 4 0.51 -0.89 -3.93
N SER A 5 -0.61 -1.32 -3.35
CA SER A 5 -1.95 -1.16 -3.93
C SER A 5 -2.90 -0.60 -2.89
N ALA A 6 -3.58 0.50 -3.23
CA ALA A 6 -4.73 1.00 -2.51
C ALA A 6 -6.01 0.31 -2.97
N SER A 7 -6.96 0.15 -2.05
CA SER A 7 -8.24 -0.48 -2.33
C SER A 7 -9.39 0.23 -1.62
N LEU A 8 -10.56 0.20 -2.25
CA LEU A 8 -11.81 0.68 -1.65
C LEU A 8 -12.26 -0.18 -0.46
N ASP A 9 -11.64 -1.35 -0.26
CA ASP A 9 -11.81 -2.18 0.95
C ASP A 9 -11.23 -1.57 2.23
N LYS A 10 -10.68 -0.35 2.13
CA LYS A 10 -10.07 0.45 3.22
C LYS A 10 -8.67 -0.02 3.63
N THR A 11 -8.01 -0.80 2.78
CA THR A 11 -6.66 -1.31 3.03
C THR A 11 -5.65 -0.82 1.99
N VAL A 12 -4.38 -0.84 2.41
CA VAL A 12 -3.23 -0.77 1.51
C VAL A 12 -2.47 -2.08 1.64
N LYS A 13 -2.16 -2.73 0.52
CA LYS A 13 -1.39 -3.98 0.50
C LYS A 13 -0.01 -3.76 -0.10
N LEU A 14 0.99 -4.41 0.49
CA LEU A 14 2.39 -4.39 0.05
C LEU A 14 2.79 -5.77 -0.46
N TRP A 15 3.45 -5.78 -1.61
CA TRP A 15 3.77 -7.00 -2.35
C TRP A 15 5.23 -7.00 -2.79
N ARG A 16 5.83 -8.18 -2.81
CA ARG A 16 7.04 -8.39 -3.62
C ARG A 16 6.66 -8.38 -5.10
N VAL A 17 7.65 -8.10 -5.95
CA VAL A 17 7.48 -8.16 -7.40
C VAL A 17 7.18 -9.57 -7.93
N ASP A 18 7.49 -10.61 -7.14
CA ASP A 18 7.15 -12.00 -7.43
C ASP A 18 5.67 -12.34 -7.09
N GLY A 19 4.89 -11.37 -6.61
CA GLY A 19 3.48 -11.54 -6.26
C GLY A 19 3.24 -11.93 -4.80
N THR A 20 4.29 -12.16 -4.00
CA THR A 20 4.14 -12.48 -2.58
C THR A 20 3.55 -11.30 -1.81
N LEU A 21 2.43 -11.51 -1.11
CA LEU A 21 1.87 -10.53 -0.18
C LEU A 21 2.78 -10.41 1.05
N LEU A 22 3.32 -9.23 1.28
CA LEU A 22 4.20 -8.95 2.42
C LEU A 22 3.40 -8.44 3.63
N LYS A 23 2.47 -7.51 3.38
CA LYS A 23 1.75 -6.85 4.46
C LYS A 23 0.42 -6.25 3.99
N THR A 24 -0.53 -6.24 4.91
CA THR A 24 -1.78 -5.48 4.79
C THR A 24 -1.77 -4.38 5.85
N LEU A 25 -1.87 -3.14 5.42
CA LEU A 25 -1.99 -1.96 6.27
C LEU A 25 -3.47 -1.64 6.42
N ASN A 26 -3.92 -1.61 7.67
CA ASN A 26 -5.28 -1.27 8.07
C ASN A 26 -5.24 0.02 8.88
N GLY A 27 -6.34 0.79 8.85
CA GLY A 27 -6.44 2.03 9.63
C GLY A 27 -7.28 3.11 8.96
N HIS A 28 -7.53 3.01 7.65
CA HIS A 28 -8.42 3.94 6.96
C HIS A 28 -9.89 3.64 7.31
N SER A 29 -10.65 4.69 7.60
CA SER A 29 -12.09 4.61 7.87
C SER A 29 -12.94 4.54 6.59
N ARG A 30 -12.35 4.89 5.44
CA ARG A 30 -12.95 4.88 4.11
C ARG A 30 -11.99 4.28 3.08
N GLY A 31 -12.51 4.00 1.89
CA GLY A 31 -11.75 3.40 0.81
C GLY A 31 -10.54 4.26 0.43
N VAL A 32 -9.42 3.61 0.14
CA VAL A 32 -8.18 4.28 -0.26
C VAL A 32 -8.19 4.42 -1.78
N ILE A 33 -8.03 5.65 -2.27
CA ILE A 33 -8.14 5.99 -3.70
C ILE A 33 -6.79 6.34 -4.34
N GLY A 34 -5.73 6.45 -3.54
CA GLY A 34 -4.39 6.76 -4.03
C GLY A 34 -3.35 6.40 -3.00
N ILE A 35 -2.12 6.18 -3.46
CA ILE A 35 -0.94 6.06 -2.61
C ILE A 35 0.21 6.81 -3.27
N ASN A 36 1.16 7.26 -2.48
CA ASN A 36 2.42 7.77 -2.99
C ASN A 36 3.60 7.26 -2.19
N PHE A 37 4.68 6.93 -2.87
CA PHE A 37 5.94 6.58 -2.23
C PHE A 37 6.72 7.86 -1.97
N SER A 38 7.24 7.97 -0.75
CA SER A 38 8.32 8.91 -0.48
C SER A 38 9.51 8.64 -1.42
N PRO A 39 10.28 9.68 -1.78
CA PRO A 39 11.45 9.51 -2.65
C PRO A 39 12.50 8.54 -2.09
N ASP A 40 12.56 8.40 -0.76
CA ASP A 40 13.45 7.45 -0.07
C ASP A 40 12.90 6.02 -0.02
N GLY A 41 11.66 5.80 -0.46
CA GLY A 41 10.97 4.52 -0.53
C GLY A 41 10.61 3.91 0.85
N LYS A 42 10.79 4.65 1.94
CA LYS A 42 10.58 4.13 3.31
C LYS A 42 9.17 4.40 3.83
N MET A 43 8.53 5.45 3.33
CA MET A 43 7.23 5.91 3.79
C MET A 43 6.20 5.89 2.64
N ILE A 44 4.98 5.45 2.96
CA ILE A 44 3.84 5.44 2.03
C ILE A 44 2.81 6.43 2.58
N ALA A 45 2.46 7.44 1.79
CA ALA A 45 1.33 8.33 2.05
C ALA A 45 0.08 7.77 1.34
N SER A 46 -1.07 7.86 2.00
CA SER A 46 -2.34 7.18 1.65
C SER A 46 -3.51 8.02 2.10
#